data_AF-A0A1G6F750-F1
#
_entry.id   AF-A0A1G6F750-F1
#
_cell.length_a   1.000
_cell.length_b   1.000
_cell.length_c   1.000
_cell.angle_alpha   90.00
_cell.angle_beta   90.00
_cell.angle_gamma   90.00
#
_symmetry.space_group_name_H-M   'P 1'
#
loop_
_entity.id
_entity.type
_entity.pdbx_description
1 polymer ?
#
loop_
_entity_poly.entity_id
_entity_poly.type
_entity_poly.pdbx_seq_one_letter_code
_entity_poly.pdbx_strand_id
1 'polypeptide(L)'
;MCKSYLKLAKECKSLSYDAMTAHVAIVFTRYMMLAVENRESEDPRTLGELFAYFMDEVADVTFIYAINIIMEIFSNMMIEEFDLDEEKISLMVDKFVSALTPSMQRHLQAA
;
A
#
# COMPACT_ATOMS: atom_id res chain seq x y z
N MET A 1 -2.57 22.12 -26.73
CA MET A 1 -3.39 21.25 -27.60
C MET A 1 -4.87 21.20 -27.20
N CYS A 2 -5.28 21.42 -25.94
CA CYS A 2 -6.69 21.32 -25.54
C CYS A 2 -7.66 22.38 -26.12
N LYS A 3 -7.23 23.63 -26.35
CA LYS A 3 -8.12 24.69 -26.88
C LYS A 3 -8.67 24.38 -28.27
N SER A 4 -7.83 23.87 -29.17
CA SER A 4 -8.23 23.46 -30.53
C SER A 4 -9.05 22.16 -30.50
N TYR A 5 -8.66 21.22 -29.65
CA TYR A 5 -9.38 19.96 -29.44
C TYR A 5 -10.82 20.17 -28.97
N LEU A 6 -11.02 21.07 -28.00
CA LEU A 6 -12.34 21.45 -27.47
C LEU A 6 -13.12 22.43 -28.36
N LYS A 7 -12.54 22.91 -29.47
CA LYS A 7 -13.17 23.82 -30.45
C LYS A 7 -13.77 25.12 -29.87
N LEU A 8 -13.28 25.54 -28.70
CA LEU A 8 -13.84 26.63 -27.87
C LEU A 8 -14.00 27.97 -28.60
N ALA A 9 -13.12 28.27 -29.56
CA ALA A 9 -13.15 29.52 -30.32
C ALA A 9 -14.39 29.68 -31.22
N LYS A 10 -15.09 28.58 -31.54
CA LYS A 10 -16.25 28.60 -32.45
C LYS A 10 -17.58 28.32 -31.74
N GLU A 11 -17.56 27.92 -30.47
CA GLU A 11 -18.74 27.42 -29.75
C GLU A 11 -19.68 28.52 -29.23
N CYS A 12 -19.15 29.65 -28.78
CA CYS A 12 -19.98 30.75 -28.29
C CYS A 12 -19.61 32.06 -28.97
N LYS A 13 -20.62 32.67 -29.60
CA LYS A 13 -20.58 34.02 -30.18
C LYS A 13 -21.64 34.92 -29.55
N SER A 14 -22.19 34.50 -28.41
CA SER A 14 -23.22 35.27 -27.71
C SER A 14 -22.63 36.56 -27.16
N LEU A 15 -23.43 37.63 -27.21
CA LEU A 15 -23.13 38.93 -26.62
C LEU A 15 -23.82 39.12 -25.27
N SER A 16 -24.68 38.18 -24.84
CA SER A 16 -25.33 38.26 -23.54
C SER A 16 -24.37 37.85 -22.42
N TYR A 17 -24.37 38.59 -21.31
CA TYR A 17 -23.52 38.30 -20.16
C TYR A 17 -23.85 36.96 -19.50
N ASP A 18 -25.13 36.60 -19.41
CA ASP A 18 -25.57 35.32 -18.84
C ASP A 18 -25.07 34.14 -19.68
N ALA A 19 -25.19 34.25 -21.01
CA ALA A 19 -24.71 33.22 -21.93
C ALA A 19 -23.18 33.11 -21.91
N MET A 20 -22.48 34.23 -21.76
CA MET A 20 -21.02 34.24 -21.64
C MET A 20 -20.57 33.60 -20.32
N THR A 21 -21.27 33.89 -19.23
CA THR A 21 -21.01 33.29 -17.91
C THR A 21 -21.24 31.77 -17.93
N ALA A 22 -22.37 31.33 -18.48
CA ALA A 22 -22.67 29.92 -18.67
C ALA A 22 -21.63 29.21 -19.55
N HIS A 23 -21.22 29.85 -20.65
CA HIS A 23 -20.19 29.32 -21.54
C HIS A 23 -18.86 29.14 -20.81
N VAL A 24 -18.40 30.15 -20.06
CA VAL A 24 -17.15 30.06 -19.28
C VAL A 24 -17.21 28.91 -18.27
N ALA A 25 -18.33 28.72 -17.58
CA ALA A 25 -18.52 27.58 -16.68
C ALA A 25 -18.38 26.24 -17.42
N ILE A 26 -19.02 26.09 -18.58
CA ILE A 26 -18.91 24.87 -19.42
C ILE A 26 -17.46 24.63 -19.86
N VAL A 27 -16.75 25.68 -20.28
CA VAL A 27 -15.33 25.58 -20.65
C VAL A 27 -14.50 25.06 -19.48
N PHE A 28 -14.66 25.66 -18.28
CA PHE A 28 -13.93 25.21 -17.10
C PHE A 28 -14.23 23.74 -16.74
N THR A 29 -15.50 23.34 -16.75
CA THR A 29 -15.90 21.96 -16.46
C THR A 29 -15.24 20.97 -17.43
N ARG A 30 -15.19 21.27 -18.73
CA ARG A 30 -14.53 20.42 -19.72
C ARG A 30 -13.03 20.31 -19.50
N TYR A 31 -12.37 21.41 -19.12
CA TYR A 31 -10.96 21.37 -18.74
C TYR A 31 -10.72 20.55 -17.48
N MET A 32 -11.60 20.64 -16.48
CA MET A 32 -11.52 19.84 -15.26
C MET A 32 -11.67 18.34 -15.57
N MET A 33 -12.64 17.97 -16.41
CA MET A 33 -12.83 16.58 -16.85
C MET A 33 -11.57 16.03 -17.55
N LEU A 34 -10.99 16.79 -18.48
CA LEU A 34 -9.74 16.38 -19.15
C LEU A 34 -8.56 16.30 -18.18
N ALA A 35 -8.50 17.16 -17.17
CA ALA A 35 -7.45 17.11 -16.16
C ALA A 35 -7.59 15.87 -15.26
N VAL A 36 -8.82 15.46 -14.92
CA VAL A 36 -9.10 14.22 -14.20
C VAL A 36 -8.68 13.01 -15.04
N GLU A 37 -9.12 12.94 -16.30
CA GLU A 37 -8.74 11.85 -17.22
C GLU A 37 -7.22 11.75 -17.38
N ASN A 38 -6.53 12.89 -17.56
CA ASN A 38 -5.08 12.90 -17.66
C ASN A 38 -4.40 12.43 -16.37
N ARG A 39 -4.94 12.80 -15.21
CA ARG A 39 -4.43 12.31 -13.92
C ARG A 39 -4.64 10.80 -13.81
N GLU A 40 -5.79 10.27 -14.19
CA GLU A 40 -6.05 8.82 -14.16
C GLU A 40 -5.16 8.04 -15.14
N SER A 41 -4.86 8.62 -16.30
CA SER A 41 -4.01 7.98 -17.32
C SER A 41 -2.50 8.09 -17.04
N GLU A 42 -2.03 9.15 -16.40
CA GLU A 42 -0.58 9.45 -16.28
C GLU A 42 -0.06 9.54 -14.83
N ASP A 43 -0.92 9.66 -13.81
CA ASP A 43 -0.46 9.82 -12.42
C ASP A 43 -0.27 8.45 -11.74
N PRO A 44 0.98 7.98 -11.51
CA PRO A 44 1.22 6.75 -10.76
C PRO A 44 0.84 6.87 -9.27
N ARG A 45 0.41 8.04 -8.76
CA ARG A 45 -0.06 8.18 -7.37
C ARG A 45 -1.32 7.39 -7.04
N THR A 46 -2.08 6.90 -8.02
CA THR A 46 -3.12 5.87 -7.78
C THR A 46 -2.53 4.56 -7.24
N LEU A 47 -1.23 4.30 -7.47
CA LEU A 47 -0.52 3.21 -6.80
C LEU A 47 -0.22 3.54 -5.32
N GLY A 48 -0.35 4.78 -4.88
CA GLY A 48 -0.16 5.16 -3.48
C GLY A 48 -1.26 4.60 -2.58
N GLU A 49 -2.50 4.56 -3.05
CA GLU A 49 -3.62 3.93 -2.34
C GLU A 49 -3.48 2.41 -2.35
N LEU A 50 -3.11 1.83 -3.51
CA LEU A 50 -2.79 0.42 -3.61
C LEU A 50 -1.63 0.03 -2.68
N PHE A 51 -0.57 0.84 -2.62
CA PHE A 51 0.54 0.69 -1.69
C PHE A 51 0.09 0.78 -0.24
N ALA A 52 -0.79 1.73 0.11
CA ALA A 52 -1.34 1.83 1.46
C ALA A 52 -2.14 0.57 1.84
N TYR A 53 -2.99 0.06 0.94
CA TYR A 53 -3.69 -1.21 1.15
C TYR A 53 -2.74 -2.40 1.28
N PHE A 54 -1.69 -2.47 0.45
CA PHE A 54 -0.66 -3.50 0.61
C PHE A 54 0.09 -3.36 1.93
N MET A 55 0.38 -2.15 2.42
CA MET A 55 1.05 -1.95 3.70
C MET A 55 0.17 -2.29 4.90
N ASP A 56 -1.14 -2.04 4.80
CA ASP A 56 -2.14 -2.42 5.82
C ASP A 56 -2.31 -3.95 5.85
N GLU A 57 -2.38 -4.60 4.68
CA GLU A 57 -2.43 -6.06 4.59
C GLU A 57 -1.11 -6.72 5.04
N VAL A 58 0.04 -6.12 4.72
CA VAL A 58 1.35 -6.59 5.21
C VAL A 58 1.48 -6.40 6.74
N ALA A 59 0.72 -5.49 7.34
CA ALA A 59 0.65 -5.36 8.79
C ALA A 59 -0.06 -6.52 9.48
N ASP A 60 -0.72 -7.43 8.74
CA ASP A 60 -1.50 -8.54 9.30
C ASP A 60 -0.67 -9.77 9.71
N VAL A 61 0.65 -9.75 9.48
CA VAL A 61 1.58 -10.66 10.16
C VAL A 61 2.28 -9.91 11.29
N THR A 62 1.76 -10.06 12.51
CA THR A 62 2.44 -9.55 13.70
C THR A 62 3.86 -10.15 13.79
N PHE A 63 4.82 -9.36 14.29
CA PHE A 63 6.21 -9.81 14.48
C PHE A 63 6.30 -11.17 15.21
N ILE A 64 5.42 -11.39 16.18
CA ILE A 64 5.32 -12.65 16.94
C ILE A 64 4.76 -13.79 16.07
N TYR A 65 3.80 -13.53 15.20
CA TYR A 65 3.31 -14.55 14.27
C TYR A 65 4.40 -14.97 13.27
N ALA A 66 5.12 -14.01 12.68
CA ALA A 66 6.24 -14.30 11.78
C ALA A 66 7.32 -15.14 12.46
N ILE A 67 7.73 -14.76 13.67
CA ILE A 67 8.82 -15.47 14.36
C ILE A 67 8.38 -16.88 14.77
N ASN A 68 7.11 -17.08 15.17
CA ASN A 68 6.59 -18.41 15.47
C ASN A 68 6.62 -19.33 14.24
N ILE A 69 6.20 -18.85 13.06
CA ILE A 69 6.29 -19.63 11.82
C ILE A 69 7.73 -20.01 11.51
N ILE A 70 8.67 -19.07 11.63
CA ILE A 70 10.08 -19.33 11.38
C ILE A 70 10.61 -20.40 12.35
N MET A 71 10.26 -20.29 13.63
CA MET A 71 10.69 -21.24 14.66
C MET A 71 10.06 -22.63 14.46
N GLU A 72 8.81 -22.72 14.01
CA GLU A 72 8.15 -23.98 13.67
C GLU A 72 8.82 -24.68 12.49
N ILE A 73 9.05 -23.95 11.38
CA ILE A 73 9.74 -24.48 10.21
C ILE A 73 11.16 -24.93 10.58
N PHE A 74 11.88 -24.14 11.38
CA PHE A 74 13.20 -24.50 11.86
C PHE A 74 13.19 -25.74 12.74
N SER A 75 12.21 -25.86 13.64
CA SER A 75 12.05 -27.05 14.49
C SER A 75 11.78 -28.30 13.66
N ASN A 76 10.92 -28.22 12.65
CA ASN A 76 10.63 -29.33 11.74
C ASN A 76 11.89 -29.75 10.95
N MET A 77 12.67 -28.79 10.43
CA MET A 77 13.96 -29.10 9.79
C MET A 77 14.94 -29.79 10.75
N MET A 78 14.94 -29.42 12.03
CA MET A 78 15.81 -30.02 13.04
C MET A 78 15.41 -31.47 13.36
N ILE A 79 14.12 -31.77 13.35
CA ILE A 79 13.60 -33.14 13.48
C ILE A 79 14.01 -33.97 12.26
N GLU A 80 13.80 -33.44 11.04
CA GLU A 80 14.04 -34.17 9.79
C GLU A 80 15.54 -34.44 9.53
N GLU A 81 16.40 -33.45 9.73
CA GLU A 81 17.83 -33.53 9.37
C GLU A 81 18.72 -34.09 10.49
N PHE A 82 18.32 -33.92 11.76
CA PHE A 82 19.15 -34.27 12.92
C PHE A 82 18.51 -35.28 13.87
N ASP A 83 17.29 -35.78 13.57
CA ASP A 83 16.56 -36.76 14.39
C ASP A 83 16.47 -36.33 15.87
N LEU A 84 16.30 -35.02 16.08
CA LEU A 84 16.20 -34.43 17.40
C LEU A 84 14.79 -34.61 17.97
N ASP A 85 14.71 -34.86 19.27
CA ASP A 85 13.44 -34.88 20.00
C ASP A 85 12.92 -33.46 20.27
N GLU A 86 11.59 -33.34 20.39
CA GLU A 86 10.92 -32.05 20.66
C GLU A 86 11.42 -31.40 21.96
N GLU A 87 11.79 -32.19 22.97
CA GLU A 87 12.31 -31.68 24.25
C GLU A 87 13.67 -30.97 24.11
N LYS A 88 14.62 -31.55 23.35
CA LYS A 88 15.91 -30.91 23.06
C LYS A 88 15.73 -29.68 22.21
N ILE A 89 14.81 -29.71 21.24
CA ILE A 89 14.50 -28.56 20.41
C ILE A 89 13.94 -27.43 21.28
N SER A 90 12.95 -27.70 22.13
CA SER A 90 12.39 -26.73 23.07
C SER A 90 13.47 -26.12 23.98
N LEU A 91 14.36 -26.95 24.54
CA LEU A 91 15.49 -26.46 25.34
C LEU A 91 16.44 -25.54 24.54
N MET A 92 16.67 -25.85 23.27
CA MET A 92 17.52 -25.06 22.40
C MET A 92 16.85 -23.73 22.01
N VAL A 93 15.54 -23.75 21.76
CA VAL A 93 14.71 -22.56 21.52
C VAL A 93 14.74 -21.63 22.75
N ASP A 94 14.57 -22.15 23.96
CA ASP A 94 14.63 -21.35 25.19
C ASP A 94 16.02 -20.70 25.39
N LYS A 95 17.08 -21.46 25.12
CA LYS A 95 18.46 -20.93 25.14
C LYS A 95 18.69 -19.86 24.07
N PHE A 96 18.11 -20.03 22.90
CA PHE A 96 18.17 -19.03 21.84
C PHE A 96 17.44 -17.74 22.24
N VAL A 97 16.19 -17.84 22.70
CA VAL A 97 15.38 -16.69 23.13
C VAL A 97 16.03 -15.93 24.28
N SER A 98 16.62 -16.63 25.25
CA SER A 98 17.35 -16.01 26.36
C SER A 98 18.65 -15.31 25.93
N ALA A 99 19.25 -15.71 24.82
CA ALA A 99 20.44 -15.05 24.25
C ALA A 99 20.11 -13.83 23.37
N LEU A 100 18.85 -13.60 23.01
CA LEU A 100 18.43 -12.43 22.25
C LEU A 100 18.63 -11.13 23.02
N THR A 101 18.75 -10.01 22.30
CA THR A 101 18.89 -8.70 22.93
C THR A 101 17.64 -8.32 23.75
N PRO A 102 17.78 -7.49 24.81
CA PRO A 102 16.63 -7.05 25.61
C PRO A 102 15.56 -6.28 24.83
N SER A 103 15.93 -5.69 23.68
CA SER A 103 14.96 -5.07 22.77
C SER A 103 14.08 -6.15 22.13
N MET A 104 14.68 -7.20 21.58
CA MET A 104 13.96 -8.27 20.89
C MET A 104 13.11 -9.10 21.85
N GLN A 105 13.60 -9.40 23.04
CA GLN A 105 12.82 -10.09 24.08
C GLN A 105 11.56 -9.32 24.47
N ARG A 106 11.65 -7.99 24.59
CA ARG A 106 10.47 -7.16 24.86
C ARG A 106 9.45 -7.22 23.72
N HIS A 107 9.88 -7.22 22.47
CA HIS A 107 8.97 -7.36 21.32
C HIS A 107 8.34 -8.75 21.22
N LEU A 108 9.00 -9.78 21.77
CA LEU A 108 8.48 -11.14 21.87
C LEU A 108 7.48 -11.33 23.02
N GLN A 109 7.64 -10.57 24.12
CA GLN A 109 6.81 -10.66 25.32
C GLN A 109 5.62 -9.69 25.34
N ALA A 110 5.56 -8.74 24.40
CA ALA A 110 4.57 -7.66 24.38
C ALA A 110 3.24 -7.99 23.68
N ALA A 111 2.90 -9.28 23.52
CA ALA A 111 1.55 -9.73 23.13
C ALA A 111 0.71 -10.15 24.33
#